data_AF-A0A2N6DF08-F1
#
_entry.id   AF-A0A2N6DF08-F1
#
_cell.length_a   1.000
_cell.length_b   1.000
_cell.length_c   1.000
_cell.angle_alpha   90.00
_cell.angle_beta   90.00
_cell.angle_gamma   90.00
#
_symmetry.space_group_name_H-M   'P 1'
#
loop_
_entity.id
_entity.type
_entity.pdbx_description
1 polymer ?
#
loop_
_entity_poly.entity_id
_entity_poly.type
_entity_poly.pdbx_seq_one_letter_code
_entity_poly.pdbx_strand_id
1 'polypeptide(L)' 'MIVTSAVYAAESGEDLFYKRCTACHSSALSMGKKKDEIMWKSTIKRMKKHGASISSQETEAIADFLSGKK' A
#
# COMPACT_ATOMS: atom_id res chain seq x y z
N MET A 1 -7.47 -13.08 -33.38
CA MET A 1 -6.75 -13.31 -32.10
C MET A 1 -7.43 -12.46 -31.05
N ILE A 2 -8.29 -13.06 -30.24
CA ILE A 2 -9.08 -12.35 -29.23
C ILE A 2 -8.18 -12.22 -28.00
N VAL A 3 -7.56 -11.04 -27.82
CA VAL A 3 -6.91 -10.71 -26.55
C VAL A 3 -8.03 -10.22 -25.63
N THR A 4 -8.65 -11.16 -24.92
CA THR A 4 -9.55 -10.85 -23.81
C THR A 4 -8.80 -9.98 -22.83
N SER A 5 -9.27 -8.73 -22.68
CA SER A 5 -8.84 -7.82 -21.64
C SER A 5 -9.07 -8.49 -20.29
N ALA A 6 -8.03 -9.11 -19.75
CA ALA A 6 -7.94 -9.34 -18.33
C ALA A 6 -7.89 -7.94 -17.71
N VAL A 7 -9.04 -7.47 -17.27
CA VAL A 7 -9.09 -6.45 -16.23
C VAL A 7 -8.34 -7.10 -15.08
N TYR A 8 -7.05 -6.79 -14.94
CA TYR A 8 -6.36 -6.99 -13.67
C TYR A 8 -7.23 -6.24 -12.68
N ALA A 9 -8.02 -6.98 -11.89
CA ALA A 9 -8.72 -6.39 -10.77
C ALA A 9 -7.64 -5.64 -9.98
N ALA A 10 -7.79 -4.32 -9.86
CA ALA A 10 -6.85 -3.53 -9.10
C ALA A 10 -6.82 -4.14 -7.68
N GLU A 11 -5.67 -4.68 -7.27
CA GLU A 11 -5.49 -5.23 -5.92
C GLU A 11 -5.91 -4.15 -4.92
N SER A 12 -6.68 -4.53 -3.89
CA SER A 12 -7.17 -3.55 -2.92
C SER A 12 -6.02 -2.92 -2.14
N GLY A 13 -6.23 -1.73 -1.57
CA GLY A 13 -5.24 -1.10 -0.69
C GLY A 13 -4.85 -1.97 0.51
N GLU A 14 -5.79 -2.78 1.00
CA GLU A 14 -5.56 -3.77 2.07
C GLU A 14 -4.65 -4.91 1.59
N ASP A 15 -4.96 -5.52 0.44
CA ASP A 15 -4.15 -6.61 -0.12
C ASP A 15 -2.72 -6.13 -0.42
N LEU A 16 -2.60 -4.95 -1.03
CA LEU A 16 -1.30 -4.32 -1.30
C LEU A 16 -0.55 -4.02 -0.01
N PHE A 17 -1.22 -3.58 1.05
CA PHE A 17 -0.60 -3.34 2.35
C PHE A 17 -0.02 -4.64 2.92
N TYR A 18 -0.80 -5.72 2.98
CA TYR A 18 -0.30 -6.99 3.52
C TYR A 18 0.78 -7.61 2.63
N LYS A 19 0.69 -7.48 1.31
CA LYS A 19 1.68 -8.02 0.37
C LYS A 19 3.02 -7.26 0.40
N ARG A 20 2.99 -5.94 0.54
CA ARG A 20 4.18 -5.07 0.45
C ARG A 20 4.78 -4.72 1.80
N CYS A 21 3.96 -4.41 2.80
CA CYS A 21 4.41 -3.81 4.04
C CYS A 21 4.82 -4.82 5.11
N THR A 22 4.45 -6.10 4.99
CA THR A 22 4.84 -7.14 5.96
C THR A 22 6.08 -7.93 5.56
N ALA A 23 6.68 -7.63 4.40
CA ALA A 23 7.87 -8.32 3.90
C ALA A 23 9.12 -8.07 4.75
N CYS A 24 9.19 -6.94 5.47
CA CYS A 24 10.37 -6.56 6.26
C CYS A 24 10.10 -6.53 7.78
N HIS A 25 8.87 -6.24 8.21
CA HIS A 25 8.49 -6.16 9.62
C HIS A 25 6.98 -6.37 9.79
N SER A 26 6.51 -6.63 11.01
CA SER A 26 5.09 -6.87 11.29
C SER A 26 4.19 -5.67 10.93
N SER A 27 2.97 -5.98 10.47
CA SER A 27 1.90 -4.99 10.20
C SER A 27 1.44 -4.25 11.46
N ALA A 28 1.68 -4.80 12.65
CA ALA A 28 1.29 -4.21 13.93
C ALA A 28 1.84 -2.78 14.11
N LEU A 29 3.03 -2.49 13.56
CA LEU A 29 3.63 -1.15 13.60
C LEU A 29 2.79 -0.09 12.87
N SER A 30 2.08 -0.48 11.81
CA SER A 30 1.21 0.40 11.03
C SER A 30 -0.22 0.38 11.57
N MET A 31 -0.77 -0.80 11.85
CA MET A 31 -2.15 -0.98 12.33
C MET A 31 -2.39 -0.33 13.70
N GLY A 32 -1.36 -0.24 14.54
CA GLY A 32 -1.44 0.45 15.83
C GLY A 32 -1.31 1.98 15.75
N LYS A 33 -1.30 2.60 14.57
CA LYS A 33 -1.12 4.04 14.39
C LYS A 33 -2.33 4.67 13.72
N LYS A 34 -2.70 5.86 14.20
CA LYS A 34 -3.65 6.74 13.54
C LYS A 34 -2.88 7.86 12.86
N LYS A 35 -3.00 7.93 11.53
CA LYS A 35 -2.41 8.97 10.69
C LYS A 35 -3.36 9.27 9.55
N ASP A 36 -3.32 10.49 9.05
CA ASP A 36 -3.96 10.83 7.79
C ASP A 36 -3.18 10.25 6.60
N GLU A 37 -3.79 10.35 5.43
CA GLU A 37 -3.25 9.87 4.17
C GLU A 37 -1.88 10.49 3.84
N ILE A 38 -1.68 11.79 4.07
CA ILE A 38 -0.43 12.50 3.78
C ILE A 38 0.72 11.96 4.65
N MET A 39 0.45 11.77 5.94
CA MET A 39 1.38 11.17 6.89
C MET A 39 1.69 9.70 6.55
N TRP A 40 0.72 8.95 6.02
CA TRP A 40 0.95 7.59 5.53
C TRP A 40 1.82 7.57 4.28
N LYS A 41 1.57 8.43 3.28
CA LYS A 41 2.44 8.56 2.10
C LYS A 41 3.88 8.90 2.49
N SER A 42 4.08 9.78 3.46
CA SER A 42 5.41 10.08 4.01
C SER A 42 6.07 8.85 4.66
N THR A 43 5.29 8.06 5.40
CA THR A 43 5.76 6.79 5.99
C THR A 43 6.17 5.79 4.91
N ILE A 44 5.35 5.62 3.86
CA ILE A 44 5.64 4.72 2.73
C ILE A 44 6.91 5.21 2.01
N LYS A 45 7.05 6.51 1.75
CA LYS A 45 8.28 7.09 1.16
C LYS A 45 9.52 6.77 1.98
N ARG A 46 9.42 6.79 3.31
CA ARG A 46 10.51 6.34 4.19
C ARG A 46 10.81 4.85 4.01
N MET A 47 9.79 3.99 3.91
CA MET A 47 9.99 2.54 3.67
C MET A 47 10.62 2.25 2.30
N LYS A 48 10.29 3.02 1.26
CA LYS A 48 10.93 2.94 -0.05
C LYS A 48 12.44 3.21 0.04
N LYS A 49 12.87 4.16 0.89
CA LYS A 49 14.30 4.40 1.17
C LYS A 49 14.98 3.24 1.88
N HIS A 50 14.22 2.38 2.57
CA HIS A 50 14.72 1.15 3.19
C HIS A 50 14.66 -0.07 2.25
N GLY A 51 14.29 0.12 0.98
CA GLY A 51 14.29 -0.94 -0.04
C GLY A 51 12.91 -1.48 -0.41
N ALA A 52 11.82 -0.94 0.12
CA ALA A 52 10.48 -1.36 -0.28
C ALA A 52 10.19 -0.98 -1.75
N SER A 53 9.95 -1.99 -2.59
CA SER A 53 9.53 -1.79 -3.98
C SER A 53 8.00 -1.61 -4.04
N ILE A 54 7.57 -0.35 -4.05
CA ILE A 54 6.17 0.06 -4.06
C ILE A 54 6.02 1.14 -5.13
N SER A 55 5.08 1.00 -6.06
CA SER A 55 4.77 2.01 -7.09
C SER A 55 4.07 3.23 -6.50
N SER A 56 3.90 4.29 -7.29
CA SER A 56 3.10 5.45 -6.86
C SER A 56 1.64 5.08 -6.69
N GLN A 57 1.05 4.28 -7.58
CA GLN A 57 -0.35 3.84 -7.46
C GLN A 57 -0.58 2.97 -6.22
N GLU A 58 0.32 2.03 -5.92
CA GLU A 58 0.24 1.25 -4.69
C GLU A 58 0.42 2.13 -3.44
N THR A 59 1.23 3.20 -3.53
CA THR A 59 1.40 4.15 -2.42
C THR A 59 0.09 4.85 -2.08
N GLU A 60 -0.66 5.28 -3.09
CA GLU A 60 -1.98 5.91 -2.92
C GLU A 60 -2.96 4.93 -2.29
N ALA A 61 -3.13 3.74 -2.89
CA ALA A 61 -4.07 2.73 -2.40
C ALA A 61 -3.79 2.27 -0.97
N ILE A 62 -2.51 2.05 -0.61
CA ILE A 62 -2.13 1.67 0.74
C ILE A 62 -2.37 2.82 1.73
N ALA A 63 -2.08 4.07 1.35
CA ALA A 63 -2.30 5.22 2.21
C ALA A 63 -3.79 5.48 2.47
N ASP A 64 -4.64 5.30 1.47
CA ASP A 64 -6.09 5.37 1.61
C ASP A 64 -6.60 4.33 2.61
N PHE A 65 -6.24 3.06 2.42
CA PHE A 65 -6.57 1.98 3.34
C PHE A 65 -6.14 2.28 4.79
N LEU A 66 -4.86 2.65 4.99
CA LEU A 66 -4.32 2.91 6.32
C LEU A 66 -4.90 4.18 6.99
N SER A 67 -5.40 5.12 6.19
CA SER A 67 -6.10 6.32 6.70
C SER A 67 -7.58 6.07 7.00
N GLY A 68 -8.12 4.89 6.62
CA GLY A 68 -9.53 4.54 6.78
C GLY A 68 -10.44 5.16 5.71
N LYS A 69 -9.87 5.67 4.62
CA LYS A 69 -10.64 6.03 3.42
C LYS A 69 -11.03 4.73 2.71
N LYS A 70 -12.34 4.55 2.48
CA LYS A 70 -12.89 3.40 1.76
C LYS A 70 -12.79 3.62 0.26
#